data_AF-A0A2G9QBZ7-F1
#
_entry.id   AF-A0A2G9QBZ7-F1
#
_cell.length_a   1.000
_cell.length_b   1.000
_cell.length_c   1.000
_cell.angle_alpha   90.00
_cell.angle_beta   90.00
_cell.angle_gamma   90.00
#
_symmetry.space_group_name_H-M   'P 1'
#
loop_
_entity.id
_entity.type
_entity.pdbx_description
1 polymer ?
#
loop_
_entity_poly.entity_id
_entity_poly.type
_entity_poly.pdbx_seq_one_letter_code
_entity_poly.pdbx_strand_id
1 'polypeptide(L)'
;NSNCYFHNTDMVAPVIFIRIKKSSGFVENVKHALMLLVLAEFTREVTDTQMPLVAPVILPEMYKIFTMSDVYSIRTRARAVEIFTTCAHMICTMEELEKGVAHALIFPVVQQFTVAFVQALQLPDGPTSDSGLKMEVLKAVTALVKNFPKHMVSSMQQILPIVWNTLTESAALYPFYY
;
A
#
# COMPACT_ATOMS: atom_id res chain seq x y z
N ASN A 1 -19.89 -24.81 -34.13
CA ASN A 1 -19.82 -25.56 -32.86
C ASN A 1 -18.99 -24.73 -31.91
N SER A 2 -19.66 -23.81 -31.23
CA SER A 2 -19.04 -22.72 -30.47
C SER A 2 -18.84 -23.19 -29.03
N ASN A 3 -17.62 -23.64 -28.70
CA ASN A 3 -17.26 -23.95 -27.32
C ASN A 3 -16.92 -22.65 -26.61
N CYS A 4 -17.90 -22.11 -25.89
CA CYS A 4 -17.71 -21.07 -24.88
C CYS A 4 -16.89 -21.65 -23.73
N TYR A 5 -15.57 -21.47 -23.77
CA TYR A 5 -14.74 -21.53 -22.57
C TYR A 5 -14.97 -20.22 -21.80
N PHE A 6 -16.03 -20.17 -21.00
CA PHE A 6 -16.13 -19.18 -19.94
C PHE A 6 -15.02 -19.49 -18.93
N HIS A 7 -13.95 -18.70 -19.01
CA HIS A 7 -12.80 -18.80 -18.12
C HIS A 7 -13.27 -18.45 -16.70
N ASN A 8 -12.99 -19.32 -15.73
CA ASN A 8 -13.38 -19.19 -14.32
C ASN A 8 -12.86 -17.93 -13.60
N THR A 9 -12.13 -17.04 -14.29
CA THR A 9 -11.57 -15.77 -13.80
C THR A 9 -12.61 -14.65 -13.66
N ASP A 10 -13.79 -14.76 -14.29
CA ASP A 10 -14.81 -13.71 -14.29
C ASP A 10 -15.67 -13.67 -13.01
N MET A 11 -15.59 -14.70 -12.15
CA MET A 11 -16.37 -14.77 -10.91
C MET A 11 -15.61 -14.29 -9.65
N VAL A 12 -14.29 -14.07 -9.71
CA VAL A 12 -13.49 -13.70 -8.53
C VAL A 12 -13.59 -12.20 -8.22
N ALA A 13 -13.55 -11.36 -9.26
CA ALA A 13 -13.69 -9.91 -9.16
C ALA A 13 -15.00 -9.46 -8.46
N PRO A 14 -16.20 -9.97 -8.82
CA PRO A 14 -17.43 -9.59 -8.11
C PRO A 14 -17.43 -10.06 -6.65
N VAL A 15 -16.84 -11.21 -6.32
CA VAL A 15 -16.82 -11.72 -4.94
C VAL A 15 -15.93 -10.87 -4.04
N ILE A 16 -14.72 -10.50 -4.50
CA ILE A 16 -13.81 -9.60 -3.75
C ILE A 16 -14.46 -8.21 -3.58
N PHE A 17 -15.02 -7.65 -4.66
CA PHE A 17 -15.66 -6.34 -4.62
C PHE A 17 -16.90 -6.31 -3.72
N ILE A 18 -17.74 -7.36 -3.75
CA ILE A 18 -18.88 -7.53 -2.84
C ILE A 18 -18.39 -7.71 -1.40
N ARG A 19 -17.30 -8.46 -1.15
CA ARG A 19 -16.75 -8.67 0.19
C ARG A 19 -16.19 -7.36 0.78
N ILE A 20 -15.49 -6.56 -0.03
CA ILE A 20 -14.96 -5.25 0.38
C ILE A 20 -16.10 -4.24 0.57
N LYS A 21 -17.07 -4.16 -0.34
CA LYS A 21 -18.22 -3.27 -0.15
C LYS A 21 -19.02 -3.63 1.11
N LYS A 22 -19.17 -4.93 1.39
CA LYS A 22 -19.86 -5.43 2.58
C LYS A 22 -19.04 -5.23 3.87
N SER A 23 -17.70 -5.20 3.81
CA SER A 23 -16.82 -5.02 4.98
C SER A 23 -16.91 -3.65 5.64
N SER A 24 -17.29 -2.62 4.87
CA SER A 24 -17.41 -1.23 5.32
C SER A 24 -18.38 -1.00 6.50
N GLY A 25 -19.28 -1.95 6.77
CA GLY A 25 -20.25 -1.90 7.88
C GLY A 25 -19.98 -2.83 9.06
N PHE A 26 -18.83 -3.51 9.14
CA PHE A 26 -18.57 -4.50 10.20
C PHE A 26 -17.86 -3.93 11.44
N VAL A 27 -18.06 -4.61 12.58
CA VAL A 27 -17.37 -4.38 13.87
C VAL A 27 -15.85 -4.63 13.73
N GLU A 28 -15.02 -3.91 14.49
CA GLU A 28 -13.55 -3.90 14.33
C GLU A 28 -12.89 -5.29 14.24
N ASN A 29 -13.32 -6.25 15.07
CA ASN A 29 -12.77 -7.61 15.04
C ASN A 29 -12.99 -8.33 13.71
N VAL A 30 -14.09 -8.04 13.02
CA VAL A 30 -14.40 -8.60 11.70
C VAL A 30 -13.65 -7.86 10.59
N LYS A 31 -13.38 -6.55 10.75
CA LYS A 31 -12.50 -5.79 9.83
C LYS A 31 -11.09 -6.39 9.79
N HIS A 32 -10.54 -6.78 10.94
CA HIS A 32 -9.25 -7.45 11.02
C HIS A 32 -9.23 -8.80 10.28
N ALA A 33 -10.26 -9.64 10.45
CA ALA A 33 -10.37 -10.91 9.74
C ALA A 33 -10.56 -10.71 8.22
N LEU A 34 -11.32 -9.70 7.82
CA LEU A 34 -11.57 -9.37 6.42
C LEU A 34 -10.33 -8.77 5.74
N MET A 35 -9.52 -8.01 6.48
CA MET A 35 -8.22 -7.55 6.02
C MET A 35 -7.21 -8.70 5.85
N LEU A 36 -7.19 -9.66 6.77
CA LEU A 36 -6.38 -10.88 6.62
C LEU A 36 -6.82 -11.72 5.41
N LEU A 37 -8.13 -11.78 5.14
CA LEU A 37 -8.70 -12.41 3.94
C LEU A 37 -8.32 -11.68 2.65
N VAL A 38 -8.46 -10.35 2.63
CA VAL A 38 -7.99 -9.51 1.51
C VAL A 38 -6.49 -9.72 1.29
N LEU A 39 -5.72 -9.88 2.35
CA LEU A 39 -4.28 -10.16 2.28
C LEU A 39 -3.92 -11.53 1.73
N ALA A 40 -4.67 -12.58 2.10
CA ALA A 40 -4.49 -13.91 1.55
C ALA A 40 -4.85 -13.95 0.06
N GLU A 41 -5.90 -13.23 -0.34
CA GLU A 41 -6.39 -13.21 -1.71
C GLU A 41 -5.55 -12.31 -2.63
N PHE A 42 -5.09 -11.17 -2.13
CA PHE A 42 -4.21 -10.25 -2.87
C PHE A 42 -2.87 -10.93 -3.23
N THR A 43 -2.38 -11.83 -2.38
CA THR A 43 -1.18 -12.62 -2.67
C THR A 43 -1.39 -13.78 -3.63
N ARG A 44 -2.63 -14.21 -3.90
CA ARG A 44 -2.89 -15.40 -4.73
C ARG A 44 -3.36 -15.10 -6.15
N GLU A 45 -4.19 -14.07 -6.41
CA GLU A 45 -4.99 -14.08 -7.66
C GLU A 45 -5.25 -12.73 -8.37
N VAL A 46 -4.69 -11.60 -7.93
CA VAL A 46 -4.93 -10.33 -8.66
C VAL A 46 -4.06 -10.25 -9.91
N THR A 47 -4.69 -10.34 -11.08
CA THR A 47 -4.05 -10.12 -12.39
C THR A 47 -4.16 -8.67 -12.83
N ASP A 48 -3.28 -8.27 -13.75
CA ASP A 48 -3.27 -6.99 -14.48
C ASP A 48 -4.66 -6.59 -15.02
N THR A 49 -5.46 -7.55 -15.47
CA THR A 49 -6.84 -7.30 -15.94
C THR A 49 -7.81 -6.83 -14.84
N GLN A 50 -7.59 -7.22 -13.58
CA GLN A 50 -8.49 -6.91 -12.45
C GLN A 50 -8.06 -5.66 -11.68
N MET A 51 -6.78 -5.29 -11.78
CA MET A 51 -6.21 -4.13 -11.08
C MET A 51 -6.97 -2.81 -11.28
N PRO A 52 -7.50 -2.47 -12.47
CA PRO A 52 -8.25 -1.22 -12.66
C PRO A 52 -9.55 -1.15 -11.86
N LEU A 53 -10.14 -2.31 -11.56
CA LEU A 53 -11.34 -2.40 -10.73
C LEU A 53 -10.96 -2.42 -9.25
N VAL A 54 -9.88 -3.12 -8.88
CA VAL A 54 -9.50 -3.33 -7.48
C VAL A 54 -8.80 -2.11 -6.87
N ALA A 55 -7.86 -1.49 -7.60
CA ALA A 55 -7.04 -0.38 -7.09
C ALA A 55 -7.85 0.80 -6.50
N PRO A 56 -8.92 1.30 -7.15
CA PRO A 56 -9.68 2.44 -6.64
C PRO A 56 -10.42 2.16 -5.32
N VAL A 57 -10.66 0.89 -4.99
CA VAL A 57 -11.34 0.49 -3.75
C VAL A 57 -10.33 0.11 -2.67
N ILE A 58 -9.28 -0.62 -3.03
CA ILE A 58 -8.31 -1.12 -2.06
C ILE A 58 -7.38 -0.01 -1.54
N LEU A 59 -6.91 0.89 -2.41
CA LEU A 59 -5.93 1.91 -2.02
C LEU A 59 -6.49 2.87 -0.96
N PRO A 60 -7.74 3.39 -1.07
CA PRO A 60 -8.31 4.21 0.00
C PRO A 60 -8.50 3.46 1.32
N GLU A 61 -8.83 2.18 1.30
CA GLU A 61 -8.97 1.38 2.52
C GLU A 61 -7.61 1.11 3.18
N MET A 62 -6.57 0.85 2.39
CA MET A 62 -5.20 0.72 2.92
C MET A 62 -4.72 2.04 3.55
N TYR A 63 -5.09 3.18 2.97
CA TYR A 63 -4.80 4.49 3.54
C TYR A 63 -5.44 4.68 4.91
N LYS A 64 -6.74 4.34 5.05
CA LYS A 64 -7.45 4.43 6.32
C LYS A 64 -6.81 3.55 7.39
N ILE A 65 -6.49 2.30 7.05
CA ILE A 65 -5.85 1.38 7.98
C ILE A 65 -4.50 1.93 8.43
N PHE A 66 -3.69 2.41 7.48
CA PHE A 66 -2.36 2.94 7.79
C PHE A 66 -2.39 4.17 8.70
N THR A 67 -3.40 5.03 8.58
CA THR A 67 -3.49 6.31 9.32
C THR A 67 -4.14 6.19 10.71
N MET A 68 -5.02 5.21 10.94
CA MET A 68 -5.69 4.98 12.23
C MET A 68 -4.82 4.17 13.19
N SER A 69 -3.79 4.80 13.76
CA SER A 69 -2.83 4.17 14.70
C SER A 69 -3.40 3.84 16.07
N ASP A 70 -4.54 4.43 16.41
CA ASP A 70 -5.34 4.20 17.62
C ASP A 70 -6.19 2.92 17.52
N VAL A 71 -6.57 2.53 16.30
CA VAL A 71 -7.40 1.36 16.03
C VAL A 71 -6.58 0.15 15.60
N TYR A 72 -5.60 0.35 14.70
CA TYR A 72 -4.88 -0.76 14.07
C TYR A 72 -3.47 -0.94 14.63
N SER A 73 -3.11 -2.21 14.87
CA SER A 73 -1.76 -2.58 15.31
C SER A 73 -0.69 -2.21 14.29
N ILE A 74 0.56 -2.04 14.77
CA ILE A 74 1.72 -1.74 13.93
C ILE A 74 1.88 -2.75 12.79
N ARG A 75 1.76 -4.06 13.07
CA ARG A 75 1.87 -5.13 12.05
C ARG A 75 0.80 -5.03 10.97
N THR A 76 -0.43 -4.72 11.38
CA THR A 76 -1.56 -4.54 10.46
C THR A 76 -1.30 -3.36 9.52
N ARG A 77 -0.85 -2.24 10.08
CA ARG A 77 -0.51 -1.03 9.33
C ARG A 77 0.66 -1.27 8.37
N ALA A 78 1.73 -1.94 8.81
CA ALA A 78 2.86 -2.31 7.96
C ALA A 78 2.41 -3.16 6.75
N ARG A 79 1.52 -4.12 7.01
CA ARG A 79 1.01 -5.00 5.97
C ARG A 79 0.08 -4.26 4.96
N ALA A 80 -0.59 -3.19 5.38
CA ALA A 80 -1.31 -2.30 4.46
C ALA A 80 -0.35 -1.54 3.52
N VAL A 81 0.81 -1.12 4.04
CA VAL A 81 1.88 -0.49 3.25
C VAL A 81 2.47 -1.47 2.23
N GLU A 82 2.66 -2.73 2.62
CA GLU A 82 3.09 -3.79 1.71
C GLU A 82 2.10 -3.98 0.54
N ILE A 83 0.80 -4.09 0.81
CA ILE A 83 -0.23 -4.19 -0.26
C ILE A 83 -0.17 -2.99 -1.19
N PHE A 84 -0.10 -1.77 -0.63
CA PHE A 84 0.03 -0.56 -1.42
C PHE A 84 1.23 -0.63 -2.36
N THR A 85 2.37 -1.09 -1.86
CA THR A 85 3.61 -1.24 -2.64
C THR A 85 3.45 -2.24 -3.76
N THR A 86 2.81 -3.39 -3.51
CA THR A 86 2.52 -4.39 -4.54
C THR A 86 1.56 -3.84 -5.61
N CYS A 87 0.51 -3.12 -5.22
CA CYS A 87 -0.36 -2.41 -6.16
C CYS A 87 0.44 -1.43 -7.03
N ALA A 88 1.32 -0.64 -6.41
CA ALA A 88 2.12 0.36 -7.09
C ALA A 88 3.07 -0.25 -8.14
N HIS A 89 3.65 -1.41 -7.85
CA HIS A 89 4.45 -2.15 -8.83
C HIS A 89 3.62 -2.65 -10.00
N MET A 90 2.47 -3.30 -9.74
CA MET A 90 1.60 -3.78 -10.81
C MET A 90 1.09 -2.65 -11.70
N ILE A 91 0.63 -1.54 -11.09
CA ILE A 91 0.16 -0.36 -11.83
C ILE A 91 1.29 0.25 -12.68
N CYS A 92 2.53 0.24 -12.19
CA CYS A 92 3.69 0.68 -12.97
C CYS A 92 3.90 -0.19 -14.22
N THR A 93 3.87 -1.52 -14.06
CA THR A 93 3.95 -2.45 -15.19
C THR A 93 2.82 -2.24 -16.19
N MET A 94 1.60 -1.96 -15.72
CA MET A 94 0.47 -1.65 -16.59
C MET A 94 0.63 -0.33 -17.33
N GLU A 95 1.16 0.72 -16.69
CA GLU A 95 1.44 2.02 -17.31
C GLU A 95 2.51 1.95 -18.41
N GLU A 96 3.38 0.94 -18.37
CA GLU A 96 4.34 0.65 -19.45
C GLU A 96 3.65 0.06 -20.68
N LEU A 97 2.59 -0.74 -20.48
CA LEU A 97 1.82 -1.38 -21.55
C LEU A 97 0.73 -0.45 -22.11
N GLU A 98 0.02 0.27 -21.24
CA GLU A 98 -1.06 1.20 -21.58
C GLU A 98 -0.89 2.51 -20.81
N LYS A 99 -0.61 3.59 -21.54
CA LYS A 99 -0.42 4.92 -20.94
C LYS A 99 -1.71 5.47 -20.35
N GLY A 100 -1.64 6.04 -19.15
CA GLY A 100 -2.76 6.70 -18.47
C GLY A 100 -3.40 5.87 -17.34
N VAL A 101 -3.03 4.60 -17.19
CA VAL A 101 -3.50 3.72 -16.10
C VAL A 101 -3.07 4.28 -14.73
N ALA A 102 -1.81 4.70 -14.59
CA ALA A 102 -1.31 5.26 -13.34
C ALA A 102 -2.04 6.56 -12.96
N HIS A 103 -2.42 7.37 -13.95
CA HIS A 103 -3.18 8.59 -13.74
C HIS A 103 -4.60 8.33 -13.24
N ALA A 104 -5.24 7.26 -13.71
CA ALA A 104 -6.56 6.87 -13.26
C ALA A 104 -6.56 6.20 -11.87
N LEU A 105 -5.53 5.42 -11.56
CA LEU A 105 -5.56 4.53 -10.39
C LEU A 105 -4.78 5.04 -9.19
N ILE A 106 -3.50 5.40 -9.36
CA ILE A 106 -2.61 5.65 -8.22
C ILE A 106 -2.37 7.14 -7.99
N PHE A 107 -2.19 7.95 -9.02
CA PHE A 107 -1.87 9.38 -8.85
C PHE A 107 -2.87 10.19 -8.01
N PRO A 108 -4.19 9.90 -8.03
CA PRO A 108 -5.14 10.59 -7.14
C PRO A 108 -4.83 10.38 -5.65
N VAL A 109 -4.17 9.26 -5.29
CA VAL A 109 -3.88 8.89 -3.91
C VAL A 109 -2.39 8.96 -3.55
N VAL A 110 -1.47 9.02 -4.52
CA VAL A 110 -0.02 9.06 -4.22
C VAL A 110 0.33 10.17 -3.24
N GLN A 111 -0.16 11.40 -3.46
CA GLN A 111 0.22 12.55 -2.64
C GLN A 111 -0.17 12.38 -1.17
N GLN A 112 -1.40 11.92 -0.88
CA GLN A 112 -1.85 11.69 0.50
C GLN A 112 -1.04 10.57 1.18
N PHE A 113 -0.69 9.51 0.44
CA PHE A 113 0.17 8.43 0.95
C PHE A 113 1.57 8.93 1.23
N THR A 114 2.17 9.72 0.34
CA THR A 114 3.49 10.29 0.53
C THR A 114 3.57 11.14 1.80
N VAL A 115 2.59 12.02 2.03
CA VAL A 115 2.53 12.82 3.27
C VAL A 115 2.44 11.93 4.50
N ALA A 116 1.56 10.92 4.48
CA ALA A 116 1.39 10.01 5.62
C ALA A 116 2.64 9.15 5.88
N PHE A 117 3.33 8.69 4.83
CA PHE A 117 4.59 7.95 4.94
C PHE A 117 5.69 8.80 5.56
N VAL A 118 5.82 10.04 5.08
CA VAL A 118 6.80 10.99 5.61
C VAL A 118 6.56 11.26 7.09
N GLN A 119 5.30 11.46 7.49
CA GLN A 119 4.94 11.62 8.90
C GLN A 119 5.29 10.37 9.72
N ALA A 120 4.98 9.16 9.21
CA ALA A 120 5.26 7.92 9.92
C ALA A 120 6.77 7.69 10.16
N LEU A 121 7.63 8.09 9.22
CA LEU A 121 9.09 8.00 9.38
C LEU A 121 9.62 8.92 10.49
N GLN A 122 8.98 10.07 10.71
CA GLN A 122 9.36 11.03 11.74
C GLN A 122 8.91 10.64 13.15
N LEU A 123 7.96 9.71 13.30
CA LEU A 123 7.52 9.29 14.63
C LEU A 123 8.63 8.50 15.34
N PRO A 124 8.95 8.81 16.61
CA PRO A 124 9.88 7.99 17.39
C PRO A 124 9.28 6.60 17.64
N ASP A 125 10.15 5.63 17.93
CA ASP A 125 9.72 4.27 18.24
C ASP A 125 8.89 4.26 19.53
N GLY A 126 7.79 3.50 19.51
CA GLY A 126 6.80 3.51 20.58
C GLY A 126 5.61 2.58 20.29
N PRO A 127 4.46 2.77 20.96
CA PRO A 127 3.31 1.87 20.82
C PRO A 127 2.66 1.90 19.43
N THR A 128 2.91 2.96 18.65
CA THR A 128 2.31 3.21 17.32
C THR A 128 3.32 3.21 16.18
N SER A 129 4.61 3.04 16.46
CA SER A 129 5.67 3.07 15.45
C SER A 129 6.84 2.20 15.90
N ASP A 130 7.33 1.34 15.03
CA ASP A 130 8.54 0.56 15.25
C ASP A 130 9.43 0.58 14.00
N SER A 131 10.63 0.03 14.13
CA SER A 131 11.58 -0.08 13.03
C SER A 131 11.05 -0.93 11.86
N GLY A 132 10.18 -1.91 12.12
CA GLY A 132 9.54 -2.75 11.10
C GLY A 132 8.58 -1.96 10.21
N LEU A 133 7.68 -1.17 10.80
CA LEU A 133 6.77 -0.28 10.08
C LEU A 133 7.54 0.78 9.29
N LYS A 134 8.56 1.39 9.90
CA LYS A 134 9.42 2.37 9.22
C LYS A 134 10.13 1.76 8.01
N MET A 135 10.60 0.52 8.13
CA MET A 135 11.21 -0.20 7.01
C MET A 135 10.22 -0.41 5.86
N GLU A 136 9.00 -0.86 6.13
CA GLU A 136 7.97 -1.04 5.08
C GLU A 136 7.57 0.31 4.44
N VAL A 137 7.45 1.37 5.24
CA VAL A 137 7.22 2.73 4.73
C VAL A 137 8.37 3.20 3.83
N LEU A 138 9.62 2.95 4.22
CA LEU A 138 10.78 3.33 3.42
C LEU A 138 10.84 2.55 2.10
N LYS A 139 10.50 1.26 2.11
CA LYS A 139 10.36 0.45 0.89
C LYS A 139 9.27 1.01 -0.03
N ALA A 140 8.12 1.37 0.50
CA ALA A 140 7.02 1.96 -0.27
C ALA A 140 7.42 3.29 -0.92
N VAL A 141 8.05 4.18 -0.16
CA VAL A 141 8.59 5.45 -0.68
C VAL A 141 9.63 5.19 -1.77
N THR A 142 10.54 4.23 -1.56
CA THR A 142 11.55 3.85 -2.56
C THR A 142 10.90 3.31 -3.83
N ALA A 143 9.87 2.47 -3.70
CA ALA A 143 9.12 1.94 -4.83
C ALA A 143 8.43 3.06 -5.61
N LEU A 144 7.78 4.02 -4.94
CA LEU A 144 7.17 5.18 -5.59
C LEU A 144 8.17 6.03 -6.36
N VAL A 145 9.35 6.29 -5.78
CA VAL A 145 10.42 7.06 -6.45
C VAL A 145 10.96 6.33 -7.67
N LYS A 146 11.12 5.00 -7.60
CA LYS A 146 11.59 4.18 -8.73
C LYS A 146 10.56 4.06 -9.84
N ASN A 147 9.30 3.80 -9.48
CA ASN A 147 8.22 3.52 -10.43
C ASN A 147 7.63 4.81 -11.04
N PHE A 148 7.53 5.89 -10.26
CA PHE A 148 6.88 7.13 -10.67
C PHE A 148 7.75 8.38 -10.40
N PRO A 149 9.00 8.42 -10.91
CA PRO A 149 9.97 9.46 -10.55
C PRO A 149 9.46 10.88 -10.86
N LYS A 150 8.82 11.07 -12.01
CA LYS A 150 8.29 12.38 -12.46
C LYS A 150 7.23 12.95 -11.50
N HIS A 151 6.41 12.10 -10.89
CA HIS A 151 5.39 12.50 -9.93
C HIS A 151 5.96 12.74 -8.53
N MET A 152 7.06 12.07 -8.19
CA MET A 152 7.68 12.19 -6.87
C MET A 152 8.63 13.39 -6.73
N VAL A 153 9.09 14.00 -7.84
CA VAL A 153 10.08 15.11 -7.81
C VAL A 153 9.68 16.24 -6.86
N SER A 154 8.41 16.65 -6.84
CA SER A 154 7.92 17.71 -5.95
C SER A 154 8.00 17.35 -4.47
N SER A 155 7.78 16.07 -4.14
CA SER A 155 7.83 15.56 -2.76
C SER A 155 9.24 15.17 -2.32
N MET A 156 10.17 14.94 -3.25
CA MET A 156 11.54 14.52 -2.96
C MET A 156 12.31 15.49 -2.06
N GLN A 157 12.08 16.81 -2.21
CA GLN A 157 12.72 17.82 -1.38
C GLN A 157 12.38 17.66 0.11
N GLN A 158 11.19 17.13 0.42
CA GLN A 158 10.75 16.86 1.79
C GLN A 158 11.17 15.47 2.27
N ILE A 159 11.18 14.47 1.38
CA ILE A 159 11.52 13.09 1.72
C ILE A 159 13.00 12.94 2.10
N LEU A 160 13.90 13.56 1.34
CA LEU A 160 15.36 13.41 1.50
C LEU A 160 15.87 13.72 2.92
N PRO A 161 15.56 14.88 3.52
CA PRO A 161 15.98 15.18 4.88
C PRO A 161 15.47 14.17 5.91
N ILE A 162 14.27 13.65 5.72
CA ILE A 162 13.59 12.78 6.70
C ILE A 162 14.16 11.37 6.64
N VAL A 163 14.41 10.85 5.43
CA VAL A 163 15.12 9.58 5.24
C VAL A 163 16.55 9.68 5.76
N TRP A 164 17.23 10.81 5.52
CA TRP A 164 18.57 11.04 6.05
C TRP A 164 18.62 11.06 7.58
N ASN A 165 17.66 11.74 8.24
CA ASN A 165 17.55 11.75 9.69
C ASN A 165 17.27 10.34 10.23
N THR A 166 16.34 9.61 9.62
CA THR A 166 16.04 8.21 9.99
C THR A 166 17.28 7.33 9.90
N LEU A 167 18.07 7.49 8.83
CA LEU A 167 19.32 6.75 8.63
C LEU A 167 20.36 7.12 9.70
N THR A 168 20.55 8.41 9.96
CA THR A 168 21.55 8.91 10.91
C THR A 168 21.20 8.50 12.34
N GLU A 169 19.93 8.58 12.73
CA GLU A 169 19.43 8.12 14.02
C GLU A 169 19.63 6.61 14.18
N SER A 170 19.30 5.82 13.15
CA SER A 170 19.53 4.37 13.17
C SER A 170 21.02 4.01 13.26
N ALA A 171 21.88 4.75 12.56
CA ALA A 171 23.33 4.57 12.60
C ALA A 171 23.92 4.97 13.96
N ALA A 172 23.35 5.96 14.65
CA ALA A 172 23.77 6.37 15.99
C ALA A 172 23.41 5.36 17.10
N LEU A 173 22.54 4.38 16.81
CA LEU A 173 22.23 3.27 17.71
C LEU A 173 23.25 2.12 17.61
N TYR A 174 23.99 2.00 16.50
CA TYR A 174 25.02 0.97 16.31
C TYR A 174 26.27 1.08 17.23
N PRO A 175 26.77 2.27 17.61
CA PRO A 175 27.92 2.42 18.51
C PRO A 175 27.77 1.79 19.90
N PHE A 176 26.56 1.48 20.35
CA PHE A 176 26.32 0.95 21.70
C PHE A 176 26.31 -0.58 21.80
N TYR A 177 26.54 -1.29 20.69
CA TYR A 177 26.55 -2.76 20.63
C TYR A 177 27.96 -3.39 20.52
N TYR A 178 29.03 -2.61 20.73
CA TYR A 178 30.42 -3.09 20.79
C TYR A 178 31.13 -2.65 22.07
#